data_AF-A0A553PNL6-F1
#
_entry.id   AF-A0A553PNL6-F1
#
_cell.length_a   1.000
_cell.length_b   1.000
_cell.length_c   1.000
_cell.angle_alpha   90.00
_cell.angle_beta   90.00
_cell.angle_gamma   90.00
#
_symmetry.space_group_name_H-M   'P 1'
#
loop_
_entity.id
_entity.type
_entity.pdbx_description
1 polymer ?
#
loop_
_entity_poly.entity_id
_entity_poly.type
_entity_poly.pdbx_seq_one_letter_code
_entity_poly.pdbx_strand_id
1 'polypeptide(L)'
;MAMLLPIILLGLFHLFLGTEAIQIPCGSSLIDPTQFQACCMPEGGGSPFTPFNVFTEICCSGEVSSSFEGGQDLACCGGMVQEKPLEMVCCGESFVNLGEGGLCCNGNVITDPPPNSACCGDEAIGNGQQCCNGNAIESNQSCCDGQSFDTSENTCCRNTLVSISDDNSFPGCCLQDNQTFTSFDINDQLCCNGMPVDILGDIDAGNAECCETAVIDKTKEICCNGMPVDILGDIDAGNAECCETAVIDKTKQICCNNMPIDIPSDINAANAECCGDEAIDKTKTLCCNEMAATFPDGTEEANAGCCGAEAIDSSKSVCCNETSTSLGTVDSMNAECCGTEVINNATELCCNNAKVVLPDGVDATNVDCCDPVALGQGICCDEIPFPFALQCCGAQGFNPAEEECCGGTVINPEEKQCCNDNVLEEGEVCCGGRVLDETINSCCGRANTIFDVTEFKCCGDLLVAIPPGLDPDSLSCCKNTVNGVDRFFPRLFNAETEACCAGQARPLDNIDPANADCCGPFVFDKTSHRCCRNRVFPRDSQNPRCRGLPDPE
;
A
#
# COMPACT_ATOMS: atom_id res chain seq x y z
N MET A 1 32.69 22.35 -32.44
CA MET A 1 31.68 22.63 -31.40
C MET A 1 30.91 21.34 -31.12
N ALA A 2 31.54 20.37 -30.46
CA ALA A 2 30.94 19.08 -30.10
C ALA A 2 31.90 18.38 -29.13
N MET A 3 31.69 18.58 -27.83
CA MET A 3 32.13 17.75 -26.68
C MET A 3 31.84 18.53 -25.39
N LEU A 4 30.60 18.98 -25.21
CA LEU A 4 30.10 19.53 -23.93
C LEU A 4 28.62 19.17 -23.72
N LEU A 5 28.10 18.18 -24.47
CA LEU A 5 26.67 17.91 -24.55
C LEU A 5 26.07 16.81 -23.64
N PRO A 6 26.78 16.02 -22.82
CA PRO A 6 26.07 15.13 -21.89
C PRO A 6 25.81 15.77 -20.51
N ILE A 7 26.42 16.92 -20.17
CA ILE A 7 26.29 17.50 -18.81
C ILE A 7 25.29 18.67 -18.75
N ILE A 8 25.11 19.42 -19.84
CA ILE A 8 24.19 20.58 -19.87
C ILE A 8 22.72 20.14 -19.97
N LEU A 9 22.42 18.95 -20.49
CA LEU A 9 21.05 18.43 -20.62
C LEU A 9 20.43 17.96 -19.29
N LEU A 10 21.23 17.73 -18.24
CA LEU A 10 20.72 17.45 -16.88
C LEU A 10 20.29 18.72 -16.13
N GLY A 11 20.75 19.91 -16.55
CA GLY A 11 20.43 21.17 -15.88
C GLY A 11 19.08 21.79 -16.26
N LEU A 12 18.51 21.45 -17.42
CA LEU A 12 17.25 22.04 -17.91
C LEU A 12 16.00 21.24 -17.52
N PHE A 13 16.15 20.04 -16.93
CA PHE A 13 15.03 19.19 -16.49
C PHE A 13 14.68 19.33 -14.99
N HIS A 14 15.34 20.21 -14.24
CA HIS A 14 15.19 20.35 -12.79
C HIS A 14 14.53 21.66 -12.32
N LEU A 15 13.74 22.31 -13.19
CA LEU A 15 12.95 23.48 -12.80
C LEU A 15 11.64 23.17 -12.06
N PHE A 16 11.34 21.89 -11.78
CA PHE A 16 10.25 21.49 -10.91
C PHE A 16 10.75 20.36 -10.00
N LEU A 17 10.55 20.54 -8.69
CA LEU A 17 10.99 19.70 -7.56
C LEU A 17 12.33 20.15 -6.96
N GLY A 18 12.25 20.84 -5.83
CA GLY A 18 13.40 21.27 -5.05
C GLY A 18 14.13 20.06 -4.45
N THR A 19 15.43 19.96 -4.73
CA THR A 19 16.35 19.04 -4.05
C THR A 19 17.75 19.65 -3.99
N GLU A 20 18.47 19.25 -2.94
CA GLU A 20 19.82 19.67 -2.55
C GLU A 20 20.86 19.61 -3.69
N ALA A 21 21.85 20.50 -3.66
CA ALA A 21 22.91 20.59 -4.67
C ALA A 21 23.68 19.26 -4.80
N ILE A 22 23.71 18.68 -6.01
CA ILE A 22 24.46 17.46 -6.31
C ILE A 22 25.96 17.79 -6.27
N GLN A 23 26.60 17.48 -5.14
CA GLN A 23 28.05 17.59 -4.97
C GLN A 23 28.75 16.32 -5.47
N ILE A 24 29.65 16.46 -6.45
CA ILE A 24 30.41 15.33 -7.02
C ILE A 24 31.80 15.29 -6.37
N PRO A 25 32.28 14.12 -5.92
CA PRO A 25 33.63 13.99 -5.37
C PRO A 25 34.71 14.16 -6.44
N CYS A 26 35.73 14.96 -6.12
CA CYS A 26 36.94 15.16 -6.91
C CYS A 26 38.16 15.08 -5.97
N GLY A 27 38.69 13.88 -5.78
CA GLY A 27 39.75 13.63 -4.79
C GLY A 27 39.27 13.94 -3.36
N SER A 28 39.95 14.86 -2.67
CA SER A 28 39.57 15.31 -1.32
C SER A 28 38.57 16.48 -1.32
N SER A 29 38.15 16.94 -2.50
CA SER A 29 37.27 18.10 -2.68
C SER A 29 35.91 17.66 -3.24
N LEU A 30 34.89 18.50 -3.04
CA LEU A 30 33.58 18.34 -3.64
C LEU A 30 33.38 19.45 -4.68
N ILE A 31 32.88 19.10 -5.87
CA ILE A 31 32.58 20.04 -6.94
C ILE A 31 31.08 20.18 -7.16
N ASP A 32 30.65 21.37 -7.56
CA ASP A 32 29.28 21.67 -7.96
C ASP A 32 29.22 21.90 -9.48
N PRO A 33 28.64 20.95 -10.25
CA PRO A 33 28.52 21.08 -11.71
C PRO A 33 27.70 22.31 -12.14
N THR A 34 26.78 22.78 -11.29
CA THR A 34 25.96 23.97 -11.59
C THR A 34 26.76 25.27 -11.53
N GLN A 35 27.95 25.23 -10.94
CA GLN A 35 28.92 26.33 -10.91
C GLN A 35 30.05 26.15 -11.93
N PHE A 36 29.85 25.30 -12.95
CA PHE A 36 30.83 25.07 -14.02
C PHE A 36 32.16 24.50 -13.51
N GLN A 37 32.09 23.71 -12.44
CA GLN A 37 33.25 23.00 -11.91
C GLN A 37 33.32 21.59 -12.49
N ALA A 38 34.52 21.17 -12.86
CA ALA A 38 34.83 19.82 -13.29
C ALA A 38 36.04 19.26 -12.53
N CYS A 39 36.22 17.95 -12.59
CA CYS A 39 37.34 17.28 -11.95
C CYS A 39 38.40 16.91 -13.00
N CYS A 40 39.62 17.41 -12.81
CA CYS A 40 40.75 17.07 -13.65
C CYS A 40 41.34 15.73 -13.19
N MET A 41 41.51 14.79 -14.13
CA MET A 41 42.05 13.45 -13.88
C MET A 41 43.35 13.27 -14.69
N PRO A 42 44.41 12.69 -14.11
CA PRO A 42 45.61 12.34 -14.85
C PRO A 42 45.37 11.14 -15.78
N GLU A 43 46.10 11.12 -16.89
CA GLU A 43 46.06 10.00 -17.84
C GLU A 43 46.51 8.71 -17.15
N GLY A 44 45.64 7.69 -17.16
CA GLY A 44 45.85 6.41 -16.46
C GLY A 44 45.12 6.26 -15.12
N GLY A 45 44.29 7.22 -14.69
CA GLY A 45 43.35 7.05 -13.57
C GLY A 45 43.95 7.16 -12.17
N GLY A 46 45.11 7.80 -12.02
CA GLY A 46 45.77 8.04 -10.73
C GLY A 46 45.29 9.31 -9.99
N SER A 47 45.72 9.47 -8.74
CA SER A 47 45.61 10.73 -7.97
C SER A 47 46.87 11.60 -8.17
N PRO A 48 46.82 12.94 -8.10
CA PRO A 48 45.75 13.76 -7.51
C PRO A 48 44.67 14.19 -8.52
N PHE A 49 43.44 14.26 -8.03
CA PHE A 49 42.30 14.84 -8.71
C PHE A 49 42.16 16.31 -8.32
N THR A 50 42.07 17.21 -9.28
CA THR A 50 42.07 18.65 -9.04
C THR A 50 40.79 19.29 -9.59
N PRO A 51 39.99 19.98 -8.76
CA PRO A 51 38.84 20.72 -9.25
C PRO A 51 39.28 21.93 -10.07
N PHE A 52 38.59 22.21 -11.18
CA PHE A 52 38.85 23.38 -12.03
C PHE A 52 37.55 23.96 -12.60
N ASN A 53 37.59 25.23 -12.99
CA ASN A 53 36.47 25.93 -13.62
C ASN A 53 36.55 25.79 -15.14
N VAL A 54 35.55 25.17 -15.77
CA VAL A 54 35.58 24.85 -17.22
C VAL A 54 35.51 26.08 -18.14
N PHE A 55 35.21 27.28 -17.61
CA PHE A 55 35.26 28.53 -18.40
C PHE A 55 36.63 29.18 -18.39
N THR A 56 37.31 29.17 -17.24
CA THR A 56 38.56 29.92 -17.04
C THR A 56 39.81 29.05 -17.04
N GLU A 57 39.63 27.73 -16.96
CA GLU A 57 40.71 26.77 -16.79
C GLU A 57 40.51 25.54 -17.68
N ILE A 58 41.60 24.84 -17.95
CA ILE A 58 41.68 23.63 -18.77
C ILE A 58 42.46 22.58 -17.99
N CYS A 59 41.88 21.39 -17.92
CA CYS A 59 42.61 20.20 -17.50
C CYS A 59 43.34 19.60 -18.70
N CYS A 60 44.65 19.41 -18.58
CA CYS A 60 45.47 18.75 -19.59
C CYS A 60 46.42 17.75 -18.94
N SER A 61 46.30 16.47 -19.28
CA SER A 61 47.13 15.39 -18.72
C SER A 61 47.17 15.32 -17.18
N GLY A 62 46.09 15.78 -16.51
CA GLY A 62 46.00 15.83 -15.05
C GLY A 62 46.48 17.14 -14.41
N GLU A 63 46.97 18.10 -15.19
CA GLU A 63 47.36 19.42 -14.73
C GLU A 63 46.33 20.49 -15.13
N VAL A 64 46.03 21.40 -14.20
CA VAL A 64 45.10 22.51 -14.43
C VAL A 64 45.89 23.75 -14.84
N SER A 65 45.55 24.31 -16.00
CA SER A 65 46.12 25.54 -16.56
C SER A 65 45.02 26.55 -16.90
N SER A 66 45.35 27.83 -17.08
CA SER A 66 44.38 28.83 -17.54
C SER A 66 43.89 28.52 -18.96
N SER A 67 42.62 28.78 -19.24
CA SER A 67 42.03 28.63 -20.58
C SER A 67 42.37 29.78 -21.55
N PHE A 68 42.98 30.85 -21.02
CA PHE A 68 43.30 32.06 -21.76
C PHE A 68 44.59 32.69 -21.23
N GLU A 69 45.55 32.94 -22.12
CA GLU A 69 46.80 33.61 -21.78
C GLU A 69 47.24 34.51 -22.95
N GLY A 70 47.80 35.69 -22.66
CA GLY A 70 48.38 36.56 -23.69
C GLY A 70 47.42 37.13 -24.75
N GLY A 71 46.10 36.98 -24.59
CA GLY A 71 45.11 37.40 -25.60
C GLY A 71 44.61 36.29 -26.52
N GLN A 72 45.00 35.04 -26.26
CA GLN A 72 44.66 33.87 -27.08
C GLN A 72 43.99 32.78 -26.24
N ASP A 73 43.05 32.06 -26.84
CA ASP A 73 42.45 30.87 -26.24
C ASP A 73 43.47 29.71 -26.26
N LEU A 74 43.53 28.95 -25.17
CA LEU A 74 44.35 27.74 -25.06
C LEU A 74 43.47 26.49 -25.18
N ALA A 75 44.07 25.37 -25.55
CA ALA A 75 43.43 24.05 -25.56
C ALA A 75 44.43 22.96 -25.19
N CYS A 76 43.94 21.90 -24.55
CA CYS A 76 44.71 20.66 -24.41
C CYS A 76 44.67 19.88 -25.72
N CYS A 77 45.82 19.59 -26.32
CA CYS A 77 45.93 18.71 -27.48
C CYS A 77 47.20 17.88 -27.46
N GLY A 78 47.11 16.58 -27.77
CA GLY A 78 48.24 15.65 -27.64
C GLY A 78 48.83 15.61 -26.22
N GLY A 79 48.00 15.83 -25.20
CA GLY A 79 48.44 15.89 -23.80
C GLY A 79 49.21 17.15 -23.40
N MET A 80 49.26 18.18 -24.25
CA MET A 80 49.93 19.45 -23.97
C MET A 80 48.98 20.64 -24.10
N VAL A 81 49.13 21.66 -23.24
CA VAL A 81 48.42 22.93 -23.37
C VAL A 81 49.08 23.74 -24.48
N GLN A 82 48.32 24.10 -25.51
CA GLN A 82 48.80 24.83 -26.67
C GLN A 82 47.82 25.94 -27.07
N GLU A 83 48.29 26.93 -27.81
CA GLU A 83 47.43 27.96 -28.42
C GLU A 83 46.39 27.28 -29.31
N LYS A 84 45.10 27.55 -29.05
CA LYS A 84 43.98 27.03 -29.82
C LYS A 84 43.74 27.92 -31.03
N PRO A 85 43.96 27.45 -32.26
CA PRO A 85 43.68 28.26 -33.44
C PRO A 85 42.17 28.45 -33.59
N LEU A 86 41.79 29.60 -34.17
CA LEU A 86 40.38 29.97 -34.37
C LEU A 86 39.65 28.86 -35.14
N GLU A 87 38.45 28.49 -34.66
CA GLU A 87 37.57 27.47 -35.28
C GLU A 87 38.11 26.03 -35.36
N MET A 88 39.27 25.73 -34.75
CA MET A 88 39.81 24.37 -34.71
C MET A 88 39.47 23.60 -33.43
N VAL A 89 39.41 22.27 -33.54
CA VAL A 89 39.16 21.32 -32.45
C VAL A 89 40.33 20.34 -32.38
N CYS A 90 40.75 19.94 -31.18
CA CYS A 90 41.78 18.93 -31.04
C CYS A 90 41.27 17.53 -31.44
N CYS A 91 42.10 16.79 -32.15
CA CYS A 91 41.91 15.41 -32.55
C CYS A 91 43.24 14.67 -32.38
N GLY A 92 43.33 13.80 -31.37
CA GLY A 92 44.60 13.15 -31.01
C GLY A 92 45.68 14.18 -30.65
N GLU A 93 46.71 14.29 -31.49
CA GLU A 93 47.83 15.21 -31.30
C GLU A 93 47.73 16.50 -32.14
N SER A 94 46.69 16.67 -32.96
CA SER A 94 46.60 17.76 -33.94
C SER A 94 45.26 18.48 -33.90
N PHE A 95 45.24 19.73 -34.36
CA PHE A 95 44.02 20.52 -34.51
C PHE A 95 43.40 20.32 -35.90
N VAL A 96 42.08 20.14 -35.96
CA VAL A 96 41.30 20.01 -37.19
C VAL A 96 40.18 21.04 -37.23
N ASN A 97 39.98 21.64 -38.41
CA ASN A 97 38.85 22.52 -38.67
C ASN A 97 37.64 21.71 -39.14
N LEU A 98 36.63 21.56 -38.28
CA LEU A 98 35.39 20.86 -38.62
C LEU A 98 34.48 21.69 -39.56
N GLY A 99 34.63 23.01 -39.57
CA GLY A 99 33.83 23.92 -40.40
C GLY A 99 34.26 23.93 -41.87
N GLU A 100 35.53 23.61 -42.15
CA GLU A 100 36.09 23.48 -43.50
C GLU A 100 36.02 22.03 -44.03
N GLY A 101 35.27 21.16 -43.35
CA GLY A 101 35.04 19.78 -43.79
C GLY A 101 36.01 18.74 -43.26
N GLY A 102 36.92 19.09 -42.33
CA GLY A 102 37.78 18.11 -41.68
C GLY A 102 37.02 17.17 -40.73
N LEU A 103 37.51 15.94 -40.58
CA LEU A 103 36.93 14.91 -39.70
C LEU A 103 37.97 14.42 -38.69
N CYS A 104 37.51 14.05 -37.49
CA CYS A 104 38.34 13.42 -36.46
C CYS A 104 37.81 12.02 -36.16
N CYS A 105 38.55 10.99 -36.58
CA CYS A 105 38.14 9.59 -36.42
C CYS A 105 39.11 8.87 -35.49
N ASN A 106 38.66 8.56 -34.29
CA ASN A 106 39.43 7.87 -33.24
C ASN A 106 40.83 8.47 -32.98
N GLY A 107 40.94 9.81 -33.05
CA GLY A 107 42.21 10.54 -32.88
C GLY A 107 42.99 10.81 -34.17
N ASN A 108 42.55 10.26 -35.30
CA ASN A 108 43.14 10.55 -36.61
C ASN A 108 42.44 11.72 -37.30
N VAL A 109 43.24 12.71 -37.72
CA VAL A 109 42.78 13.87 -38.48
C VAL A 109 42.66 13.52 -39.95
N ILE A 110 41.48 13.76 -40.52
CA ILE A 110 41.18 13.57 -41.94
C ILE A 110 40.83 14.93 -42.53
N THR A 111 41.71 15.49 -43.36
CA THR A 111 41.61 16.89 -43.84
C THR A 111 40.83 17.06 -45.14
N ASP A 112 40.50 15.98 -45.84
CA ASP A 112 39.74 16.00 -47.09
C ASP A 112 38.85 14.75 -47.20
N PRO A 113 37.84 14.59 -46.33
CA PRO A 113 36.99 13.42 -46.35
C PRO A 113 35.97 13.50 -47.50
N PRO A 114 35.45 12.35 -47.96
CA PRO A 114 34.40 12.33 -48.99
C PRO A 114 33.17 13.17 -48.61
N PRO A 115 32.40 13.69 -49.58
CA PRO A 115 31.13 14.35 -49.28
C PRO A 115 30.19 13.45 -48.47
N ASN A 116 29.56 14.01 -47.43
CA ASN A 116 28.71 13.29 -46.46
C ASN A 116 29.44 12.18 -45.69
N SER A 117 30.71 12.36 -45.38
CA SER A 117 31.48 11.35 -44.66
C SER A 117 31.13 11.23 -43.18
N ALA A 118 31.24 10.02 -42.64
CA ALA A 118 31.23 9.72 -41.21
C ALA A 118 32.47 8.90 -40.82
N CYS A 119 32.80 8.87 -39.53
CA CYS A 119 33.91 8.05 -39.04
C CYS A 119 33.50 6.59 -38.94
N CYS A 120 34.39 5.70 -39.41
CA CYS A 120 34.35 4.28 -39.15
C CYS A 120 35.71 3.86 -38.57
N GLY A 121 35.75 3.72 -37.24
CA GLY A 121 37.02 3.55 -36.53
C GLY A 121 37.94 4.75 -36.78
N ASP A 122 39.04 4.47 -37.45
CA ASP A 122 40.15 5.39 -37.70
C ASP A 122 40.06 6.09 -39.06
N GLU A 123 39.11 5.69 -39.91
CA GLU A 123 38.95 6.15 -41.29
C GLU A 123 37.62 6.90 -41.52
N ALA A 124 37.54 7.67 -42.61
CA ALA A 124 36.31 8.32 -43.06
C ALA A 124 35.63 7.48 -44.15
N ILE A 125 34.36 7.14 -43.94
CA ILE A 125 33.50 6.47 -44.94
C ILE A 125 32.54 7.48 -45.57
N GLY A 126 32.29 7.39 -46.87
CA GLY A 126 31.42 8.29 -47.63
C GLY A 126 30.03 7.73 -47.94
N ASN A 127 29.31 8.39 -48.86
CA ASN A 127 27.97 7.96 -49.29
C ASN A 127 27.93 6.50 -49.77
N GLY A 128 27.08 5.69 -49.15
CA GLY A 128 26.83 4.29 -49.53
C GLY A 128 27.79 3.27 -48.93
N GLN A 129 28.80 3.70 -48.17
CA GLN A 129 29.66 2.80 -47.40
C GLN A 129 29.07 2.59 -46.00
N GLN A 130 29.18 1.37 -45.49
CA GLN A 130 28.73 1.01 -44.15
C GLN A 130 29.93 0.79 -43.24
N CYS A 131 29.72 0.95 -41.93
CA CYS A 131 30.71 0.67 -40.90
C CYS A 131 30.29 -0.56 -40.10
N CYS A 132 31.18 -1.53 -39.93
CA CYS A 132 30.97 -2.68 -39.08
C CYS A 132 32.10 -2.81 -38.06
N ASN A 133 31.78 -2.59 -36.78
CA ASN A 133 32.72 -2.66 -35.66
C ASN A 133 34.04 -1.89 -35.90
N GLY A 134 33.94 -0.68 -36.45
CA GLY A 134 35.09 0.18 -36.75
C GLY A 134 35.80 -0.09 -38.07
N ASN A 135 35.32 -1.05 -38.89
CA ASN A 135 35.86 -1.34 -40.21
C ASN A 135 34.87 -0.95 -41.31
N ALA A 136 35.36 -0.23 -42.32
CA ALA A 136 34.57 0.06 -43.51
C ALA A 136 34.30 -1.23 -44.29
N ILE A 137 33.06 -1.45 -44.71
CA ILE A 137 32.65 -2.65 -45.47
C ILE A 137 32.22 -2.28 -46.89
N GLU A 138 32.35 -3.24 -47.81
CA GLU A 138 32.03 -3.08 -49.23
C GLU A 138 30.52 -3.06 -49.49
N SER A 139 30.09 -2.62 -50.68
CA SER A 139 28.66 -2.47 -51.01
C SER A 139 27.87 -3.78 -51.10
N ASN A 140 28.54 -4.93 -51.26
CA ASN A 140 27.93 -6.26 -51.22
C ASN A 140 27.98 -6.89 -49.83
N GLN A 141 28.46 -6.17 -48.82
CA GLN A 141 28.57 -6.65 -47.44
C GLN A 141 27.59 -5.92 -46.53
N SER A 142 27.21 -6.58 -45.44
CA SER A 142 26.47 -5.94 -44.34
C SER A 142 27.04 -6.37 -42.98
N CYS A 143 26.49 -5.84 -41.89
CA CYS A 143 26.99 -6.06 -40.54
C CYS A 143 25.94 -6.75 -39.66
N CYS A 144 26.32 -7.84 -39.00
CA CYS A 144 25.49 -8.58 -38.05
C CYS A 144 26.28 -8.80 -36.76
N ASP A 145 25.82 -8.26 -35.64
CA ASP A 145 26.50 -8.36 -34.34
C ASP A 145 28.00 -8.00 -34.37
N GLY A 146 28.35 -7.00 -35.18
CA GLY A 146 29.75 -6.56 -35.36
C GLY A 146 30.60 -7.45 -36.29
N GLN A 147 30.01 -8.47 -36.92
CA GLN A 147 30.64 -9.29 -37.96
C GLN A 147 30.15 -8.86 -39.33
N SER A 148 31.08 -8.60 -40.27
CA SER A 148 30.73 -8.36 -41.66
C SER A 148 30.44 -9.66 -42.39
N PHE A 149 29.49 -9.65 -43.31
CA PHE A 149 29.11 -10.82 -44.10
C PHE A 149 28.73 -10.43 -45.54
N ASP A 150 28.87 -11.37 -46.48
CA ASP A 150 28.42 -11.20 -47.86
C ASP A 150 26.89 -11.36 -47.95
N THR A 151 26.21 -10.34 -48.47
CA THR A 151 24.75 -10.28 -48.62
C THR A 151 24.18 -11.28 -49.63
N SER A 152 25.04 -11.88 -50.47
CA SER A 152 24.67 -12.95 -51.40
C SER A 152 24.80 -14.36 -50.80
N GLU A 153 25.37 -14.49 -49.60
CA GLU A 153 25.54 -15.79 -48.93
C GLU A 153 24.77 -15.87 -47.61
N ASN A 154 24.55 -14.74 -46.93
CA ASN A 154 23.93 -14.70 -45.62
C ASN A 154 23.00 -13.49 -45.46
N THR A 155 22.12 -13.57 -44.47
CA THR A 155 21.29 -12.47 -43.96
C THR A 155 21.42 -12.39 -42.43
N CYS A 156 21.05 -11.26 -41.85
CA CYS A 156 21.12 -11.05 -40.40
C CYS A 156 19.73 -11.05 -39.77
N CYS A 157 19.47 -12.03 -38.91
CA CYS A 157 18.21 -12.21 -38.20
C CYS A 157 18.41 -11.99 -36.70
N ARG A 158 17.98 -10.82 -36.18
CA ARG A 158 18.16 -10.42 -34.77
C ARG A 158 19.56 -10.75 -34.22
N ASN A 159 20.60 -10.23 -34.88
CA ASN A 159 22.01 -10.43 -34.54
C ASN A 159 22.55 -11.85 -34.79
N THR A 160 21.78 -12.73 -35.43
CA THR A 160 22.22 -14.08 -35.84
C THR A 160 22.43 -14.13 -37.34
N LEU A 161 23.60 -14.57 -37.78
CA LEU A 161 23.88 -14.84 -39.19
C LEU A 161 23.17 -16.10 -39.66
N VAL A 162 22.42 -16.00 -40.75
CA VAL A 162 21.64 -17.09 -41.35
C VAL A 162 22.01 -17.21 -42.82
N SER A 163 22.39 -18.40 -43.26
CA SER A 163 22.74 -18.63 -44.67
C SER A 163 21.51 -18.56 -45.56
N ILE A 164 21.67 -17.97 -46.74
CA ILE A 164 20.62 -17.91 -47.76
C ILE A 164 20.78 -19.08 -48.74
N SER A 165 19.68 -19.68 -49.17
CA SER A 165 19.70 -20.64 -50.28
C SER A 165 19.88 -19.92 -51.60
N ASP A 166 20.51 -20.60 -52.58
CA ASP A 166 20.86 -20.03 -53.90
C ASP A 166 19.66 -19.43 -54.68
N ASP A 167 18.43 -19.75 -54.30
CA ASP A 167 17.19 -19.26 -54.93
C ASP A 167 16.62 -17.98 -54.26
N ASN A 168 17.16 -17.52 -53.13
CA ASN A 168 16.62 -16.38 -52.37
C ASN A 168 17.17 -15.04 -52.88
N SER A 169 16.44 -14.43 -53.81
CA SER A 169 16.77 -13.10 -54.33
C SER A 169 16.51 -12.00 -53.30
N PHE A 170 15.56 -12.23 -52.38
CA PHE A 170 15.19 -11.26 -51.33
C PHE A 170 15.03 -11.97 -49.97
N PRO A 171 16.13 -12.17 -49.22
CA PRO A 171 16.12 -13.01 -48.02
C PRO A 171 15.39 -12.36 -46.84
N GLY A 172 14.31 -13.00 -46.39
CA GLY A 172 13.60 -12.74 -45.13
C GLY A 172 14.05 -13.67 -44.00
N CYS A 173 13.66 -13.34 -42.77
CA CYS A 173 13.99 -14.11 -41.57
C CYS A 173 12.73 -14.75 -40.97
N CYS A 174 12.68 -16.07 -40.88
CA CYS A 174 11.59 -16.79 -40.24
C CYS A 174 12.04 -17.38 -38.91
N LEU A 175 11.37 -16.99 -37.82
CA LEU A 175 11.68 -17.42 -36.45
C LEU A 175 10.97 -18.73 -36.15
N GLN A 176 11.71 -19.84 -36.12
CA GLN A 176 11.15 -21.18 -35.91
C GLN A 176 10.80 -21.43 -34.43
N ASP A 177 11.73 -21.11 -33.53
CA ASP A 177 11.55 -21.06 -32.08
C ASP A 177 12.18 -19.76 -31.56
N ASN A 178 12.06 -19.45 -30.26
CA ASN A 178 12.54 -18.19 -29.65
C ASN A 178 14.00 -17.77 -29.93
N GLN A 179 14.83 -18.60 -30.58
CA GLN A 179 16.23 -18.30 -30.90
C GLN A 179 16.72 -18.85 -32.26
N THR A 180 15.90 -19.57 -33.03
CA THR A 180 16.32 -20.22 -34.28
C THR A 180 15.69 -19.52 -35.49
N PHE A 181 16.51 -19.21 -36.49
CA PHE A 181 16.08 -18.54 -37.70
C PHE A 181 16.40 -19.37 -38.94
N THR A 182 15.48 -19.38 -39.89
CA THR A 182 15.72 -19.82 -41.26
C THR A 182 15.50 -18.66 -42.22
N SER A 183 16.24 -18.64 -43.33
CA SER A 183 16.01 -17.68 -44.40
C SER A 183 14.91 -18.18 -45.34
N PHE A 184 14.25 -17.26 -46.05
CA PHE A 184 13.24 -17.53 -47.07
C PHE A 184 13.20 -16.38 -48.09
N ASP A 185 12.63 -16.56 -49.29
CA ASP A 185 12.42 -15.44 -50.22
C ASP A 185 11.09 -14.73 -49.94
N ILE A 186 11.13 -13.45 -49.61
CA ILE A 186 9.93 -12.68 -49.23
C ILE A 186 8.95 -12.46 -50.39
N ASN A 187 9.34 -12.68 -51.65
CA ASN A 187 8.42 -12.56 -52.78
C ASN A 187 7.60 -13.81 -53.01
N ASP A 188 8.15 -14.98 -52.67
CA ASP A 188 7.55 -16.28 -52.96
C ASP A 188 7.08 -17.01 -51.70
N GLN A 189 7.48 -16.55 -50.50
CA GLN A 189 7.20 -17.24 -49.25
C GLN A 189 6.85 -16.26 -48.12
N LEU A 190 6.08 -16.76 -47.15
CA LEU A 190 5.75 -16.11 -45.89
C LEU A 190 6.23 -16.95 -44.71
N CYS A 191 6.63 -16.30 -43.61
CA CYS A 191 6.89 -16.99 -42.36
C CYS A 191 5.60 -17.16 -41.57
N CYS A 192 5.00 -18.34 -41.61
CA CYS A 192 3.76 -18.67 -40.90
C CYS A 192 4.07 -19.64 -39.76
N ASN A 193 3.84 -19.21 -38.51
CA ASN A 193 4.14 -19.99 -37.30
C ASN A 193 5.55 -20.61 -37.28
N GLY A 194 6.54 -19.84 -37.74
CA GLY A 194 7.94 -20.26 -37.72
C GLY A 194 8.34 -21.23 -38.83
N MET A 195 7.48 -21.44 -39.83
CA MET A 195 7.81 -22.18 -41.04
C MET A 195 7.67 -21.26 -42.26
N PRO A 196 8.67 -21.22 -43.16
CA PRO A 196 8.49 -20.66 -44.50
C PRO A 196 7.42 -21.47 -45.26
N VAL A 197 6.39 -20.79 -45.76
CA VAL A 197 5.30 -21.37 -46.53
C VAL A 197 5.21 -20.64 -47.86
N ASP A 198 5.15 -21.39 -48.95
CA ASP A 198 5.08 -20.86 -50.31
C ASP A 198 3.75 -20.10 -50.52
N ILE A 199 3.84 -18.96 -51.19
CA ILE A 199 2.70 -18.22 -51.74
C ILE A 199 2.24 -19.00 -52.97
N LEU A 200 1.19 -19.81 -52.82
CA LEU A 200 0.71 -20.70 -53.88
C LEU A 200 -0.22 -19.97 -54.86
N GLY A 201 -0.07 -20.26 -56.16
CA GLY A 201 -1.03 -19.86 -57.20
C GLY A 201 -0.91 -18.40 -57.66
N ASP A 202 -2.05 -17.77 -57.97
CA ASP A 202 -2.14 -16.39 -58.47
C ASP A 202 -2.31 -15.35 -57.33
N ILE A 203 -1.78 -15.63 -56.13
CA ILE A 203 -1.87 -14.72 -54.98
C ILE A 203 -0.81 -13.62 -55.16
N ASP A 204 -1.25 -12.36 -55.17
CA ASP A 204 -0.34 -11.22 -55.10
C ASP A 204 0.35 -11.21 -53.73
N ALA A 205 1.69 -11.17 -53.71
CA ALA A 205 2.47 -11.13 -52.47
C ALA A 205 2.05 -10.00 -51.51
N GLY A 206 1.50 -8.88 -52.03
CA GLY A 206 0.95 -7.80 -51.21
C GLY A 206 -0.36 -8.16 -50.47
N ASN A 207 -1.08 -9.17 -50.96
CA ASN A 207 -2.34 -9.66 -50.40
C ASN A 207 -2.19 -10.96 -49.59
N ALA A 208 -1.04 -11.63 -49.69
CA ALA A 208 -0.78 -12.87 -49.00
C ALA A 208 -0.69 -12.64 -47.47
N GLU A 209 -1.37 -13.49 -46.70
CA GLU A 209 -1.39 -13.46 -45.24
C GLU A 209 -1.34 -14.87 -44.65
N CYS A 210 -0.75 -15.02 -43.46
CA CYS A 210 -0.73 -16.31 -42.77
C CYS A 210 -2.04 -16.59 -42.04
N CYS A 211 -2.61 -17.76 -42.29
CA CYS A 211 -3.62 -18.38 -41.44
C CYS A 211 -3.04 -19.66 -40.85
N GLU A 212 -2.50 -19.56 -39.64
CA GLU A 212 -1.69 -20.60 -38.98
C GLU A 212 -0.48 -21.03 -39.81
N THR A 213 -0.62 -22.11 -40.58
CA THR A 213 0.42 -22.68 -41.45
C THR A 213 0.04 -22.63 -42.93
N ALA A 214 -1.12 -22.06 -43.25
CA ALA A 214 -1.56 -21.81 -44.61
C ALA A 214 -1.31 -20.34 -44.99
N VAL A 215 -1.09 -20.09 -46.28
CA VAL A 215 -1.09 -18.75 -46.86
C VAL A 215 -2.43 -18.54 -47.55
N ILE A 216 -3.10 -17.44 -47.22
CA ILE A 216 -4.39 -17.03 -47.78
C ILE A 216 -4.26 -15.73 -48.56
N ASP A 217 -5.15 -15.50 -49.52
CA ASP A 217 -5.31 -14.19 -50.16
C ASP A 217 -6.34 -13.37 -49.35
N LYS A 218 -5.88 -12.36 -48.59
CA LYS A 218 -6.76 -11.57 -47.70
C LYS A 218 -7.87 -10.79 -48.43
N THR A 219 -7.88 -10.78 -49.77
CA THR A 219 -8.97 -10.22 -50.58
C THR A 219 -10.06 -11.24 -50.93
N LYS A 220 -9.80 -12.53 -50.73
CA LYS A 220 -10.70 -13.65 -51.08
C LYS A 220 -11.00 -14.57 -49.91
N GLU A 221 -10.14 -14.61 -48.91
CA GLU A 221 -10.20 -15.50 -47.76
C GLU A 221 -9.92 -14.73 -46.47
N ILE A 222 -10.45 -15.22 -45.36
CA ILE A 222 -10.19 -14.71 -44.00
C ILE A 222 -9.86 -15.87 -43.07
N CYS A 223 -8.97 -15.64 -42.11
CA CYS A 223 -8.60 -16.64 -41.12
C CYS A 223 -9.55 -16.62 -39.92
N CYS A 224 -10.45 -17.61 -39.82
CA CYS A 224 -11.37 -17.74 -38.69
C CYS A 224 -10.94 -18.89 -37.78
N ASN A 225 -10.48 -18.55 -36.56
CA ASN A 225 -10.01 -19.52 -35.57
C ASN A 225 -8.95 -20.49 -36.14
N GLY A 226 -8.03 -19.95 -36.93
CA GLY A 226 -6.93 -20.71 -37.54
C GLY A 226 -7.31 -21.55 -38.77
N MET A 227 -8.55 -21.42 -39.26
CA MET A 227 -8.99 -22.06 -40.49
C MET A 227 -9.16 -21.00 -41.60
N PRO A 228 -8.58 -21.21 -42.79
CA PRO A 228 -8.92 -20.44 -43.98
C PRO A 228 -10.39 -20.60 -44.33
N VAL A 229 -11.12 -19.50 -44.47
CA VAL A 229 -12.53 -19.49 -44.90
C VAL A 229 -12.70 -18.52 -46.05
N ASP A 230 -13.38 -18.97 -47.11
CA ASP A 230 -13.68 -18.14 -48.28
C ASP A 230 -14.61 -16.98 -47.92
N ILE A 231 -14.28 -15.79 -48.41
CA ILE A 231 -15.17 -14.62 -48.43
C ILE A 231 -16.15 -14.83 -49.60
N LEU A 232 -17.32 -15.39 -49.29
CA LEU A 232 -18.33 -15.75 -50.30
C LEU A 232 -19.28 -14.58 -50.61
N GLY A 233 -19.71 -14.49 -51.87
CA GLY A 233 -20.76 -13.57 -52.32
C GLY A 233 -20.27 -12.14 -52.57
N ASP A 234 -21.13 -11.15 -52.31
CA ASP A 234 -20.87 -9.72 -52.52
C ASP A 234 -20.27 -9.03 -51.27
N ILE A 235 -19.54 -9.79 -50.44
CA ILE A 235 -18.89 -9.25 -49.23
C ILE A 235 -17.59 -8.57 -49.65
N ASP A 236 -17.45 -7.28 -49.34
CA ASP A 236 -16.18 -6.57 -49.47
C ASP A 236 -15.20 -7.13 -48.44
N ALA A 237 -14.00 -7.54 -48.86
CA ALA A 237 -12.97 -8.07 -47.97
C ALA A 237 -12.63 -7.12 -46.80
N GLY A 238 -12.74 -5.80 -46.99
CA GLY A 238 -12.56 -4.83 -45.90
C GLY A 238 -13.67 -4.86 -44.83
N ASN A 239 -14.81 -5.47 -45.15
CA ASN A 239 -15.97 -5.62 -44.26
C ASN A 239 -16.15 -7.05 -43.74
N ALA A 240 -15.41 -8.02 -44.26
CA ALA A 240 -15.45 -9.40 -43.80
C ALA A 240 -14.98 -9.50 -42.34
N GLU A 241 -15.73 -10.23 -41.54
CA GLU A 241 -15.42 -10.53 -40.14
C GLU A 241 -15.79 -11.97 -39.80
N CYS A 242 -15.06 -12.58 -38.87
CA CYS A 242 -15.34 -13.93 -38.41
C CYS A 242 -16.39 -13.94 -37.30
N CYS A 243 -17.44 -14.74 -37.49
CA CYS A 243 -18.34 -15.16 -36.44
C CYS A 243 -18.18 -16.67 -36.25
N GLU A 244 -17.31 -17.05 -35.32
CA GLU A 244 -16.82 -18.42 -35.12
C GLU A 244 -16.13 -19.00 -36.38
N THR A 245 -16.87 -19.66 -37.26
CA THR A 245 -16.37 -20.20 -38.54
C THR A 245 -17.11 -19.64 -39.76
N ALA A 246 -18.13 -18.81 -39.53
CA ALA A 246 -18.86 -18.11 -40.57
C ALA A 246 -18.18 -16.76 -40.86
N VAL A 247 -18.19 -16.35 -42.13
CA VAL A 247 -17.78 -15.02 -42.55
C VAL A 247 -19.03 -14.15 -42.66
N ILE A 248 -19.03 -13.04 -41.94
CA ILE A 248 -20.11 -12.05 -41.95
C ILE A 248 -19.63 -10.74 -42.58
N ASP A 249 -20.56 -9.98 -43.15
CA ASP A 249 -20.33 -8.60 -43.56
C ASP A 249 -20.70 -7.68 -42.39
N LYS A 250 -19.70 -7.08 -41.72
CA LYS A 250 -19.92 -6.24 -40.53
C LYS A 250 -20.78 -4.99 -40.78
N THR A 251 -21.11 -4.68 -42.03
CA THR A 251 -22.05 -3.61 -42.39
C THR A 251 -23.50 -4.08 -42.46
N LYS A 252 -23.74 -5.40 -42.44
CA LYS A 252 -25.06 -6.04 -42.58
C LYS A 252 -25.37 -7.04 -41.48
N GLN A 253 -24.36 -7.56 -40.80
CA GLN A 253 -24.46 -8.62 -39.81
C GLN A 253 -23.55 -8.32 -38.62
N ILE A 254 -23.94 -8.82 -37.44
CA ILE A 254 -23.17 -8.76 -36.20
C ILE A 254 -23.11 -10.15 -35.58
N CYS A 255 -22.02 -10.50 -34.92
CA CYS A 255 -21.87 -11.79 -34.25
C CYS A 255 -22.34 -11.71 -32.80
N CYS A 256 -23.47 -12.35 -32.47
CA CYS A 256 -24.00 -12.41 -31.10
C CYS A 256 -23.98 -13.87 -30.62
N ASN A 257 -23.34 -14.14 -29.48
CA ASN A 257 -23.23 -15.50 -28.93
C ASN A 257 -22.73 -16.56 -29.95
N ASN A 258 -21.75 -16.18 -30.79
CA ASN A 258 -21.21 -16.99 -31.89
C ASN A 258 -22.18 -17.28 -33.04
N MET A 259 -23.33 -16.60 -33.10
CA MET A 259 -24.28 -16.71 -34.19
C MET A 259 -24.31 -15.42 -35.03
N PRO A 260 -24.25 -15.52 -36.36
CA PRO A 260 -24.50 -14.39 -37.25
C PRO A 260 -25.94 -13.89 -37.11
N ILE A 261 -26.10 -12.63 -36.72
CA ILE A 261 -27.39 -11.94 -36.63
C ILE A 261 -27.42 -10.82 -37.68
N ASP A 262 -28.50 -10.76 -38.47
CA ASP A 262 -28.69 -9.67 -39.43
C ASP A 262 -28.96 -8.35 -38.70
N ILE A 263 -28.29 -7.28 -39.11
CA ILE A 263 -28.52 -5.91 -38.64
C ILE A 263 -29.78 -5.39 -39.36
N PRO A 264 -30.86 -5.05 -38.63
CA PRO A 264 -32.04 -4.42 -39.20
C PRO A 264 -31.72 -3.16 -40.01
N SER A 265 -32.44 -2.93 -41.11
CA SER A 265 -32.16 -1.84 -42.05
C SER A 265 -32.29 -0.41 -41.46
N ASP A 266 -32.96 -0.28 -40.33
CA ASP A 266 -33.15 0.95 -39.57
C ASP A 266 -32.05 1.21 -38.54
N ILE A 267 -31.12 0.27 -38.37
CA ILE A 267 -29.95 0.36 -37.50
C ILE A 267 -28.72 0.69 -38.36
N ASN A 268 -27.98 1.72 -37.95
CA ASN A 268 -26.67 1.97 -38.52
C ASN A 268 -25.71 0.91 -37.98
N ALA A 269 -25.05 0.14 -38.86
CA ALA A 269 -24.12 -0.90 -38.45
C ALA A 269 -23.00 -0.41 -37.51
N ALA A 270 -22.57 0.85 -37.60
CA ALA A 270 -21.59 1.43 -36.66
C ALA A 270 -22.12 1.56 -35.22
N ASN A 271 -23.44 1.57 -35.05
CA ASN A 271 -24.13 1.64 -33.77
C ASN A 271 -24.73 0.29 -33.35
N ALA A 272 -24.61 -0.75 -34.17
CA ALA A 272 -25.15 -2.05 -33.85
C ALA A 272 -24.40 -2.67 -32.67
N GLU A 273 -25.15 -3.26 -31.74
CA GLU A 273 -24.64 -3.99 -30.59
C GLU A 273 -25.51 -5.22 -30.33
N CYS A 274 -24.93 -6.27 -29.75
CA CYS A 274 -25.67 -7.46 -29.39
C CYS A 274 -26.44 -7.24 -28.08
N CYS A 275 -27.71 -7.65 -28.07
CA CYS A 275 -28.46 -7.86 -26.85
C CYS A 275 -29.10 -9.24 -26.85
N GLY A 276 -28.53 -10.18 -26.10
CA GLY A 276 -28.90 -11.59 -26.24
C GLY A 276 -28.66 -12.05 -27.68
N ASP A 277 -29.73 -12.47 -28.36
CA ASP A 277 -29.69 -13.00 -29.73
C ASP A 277 -30.23 -12.00 -30.79
N GLU A 278 -30.32 -10.71 -30.46
CA GLU A 278 -30.76 -9.66 -31.38
C GLU A 278 -29.75 -8.51 -31.50
N ALA A 279 -29.77 -7.81 -32.63
CA ALA A 279 -28.97 -6.62 -32.88
C ALA A 279 -29.77 -5.36 -32.53
N ILE A 280 -29.23 -4.51 -31.66
CA ILE A 280 -29.83 -3.26 -31.20
C ILE A 280 -29.01 -2.04 -31.62
N ASP A 281 -29.65 -0.88 -31.74
CA ASP A 281 -28.97 0.40 -31.92
C ASP A 281 -28.64 0.98 -30.54
N LYS A 282 -27.35 0.90 -30.15
CA LYS A 282 -26.89 1.35 -28.82
C LYS A 282 -27.14 2.83 -28.54
N THR A 283 -27.45 3.63 -29.55
CA THR A 283 -27.80 5.05 -29.39
C THR A 283 -29.27 5.29 -29.09
N LYS A 284 -30.11 4.25 -29.15
CA LYS A 284 -31.57 4.32 -28.93
C LYS A 284 -32.09 3.29 -27.94
N THR A 285 -31.32 2.23 -27.70
CA THR A 285 -31.76 1.04 -26.97
C THR A 285 -30.63 0.60 -26.05
N LEU A 286 -30.99 0.22 -24.82
CA LEU A 286 -30.08 -0.38 -23.86
C LEU A 286 -30.30 -1.90 -23.84
N CYS A 287 -29.24 -2.67 -23.63
CA CYS A 287 -29.41 -4.08 -23.31
C CYS A 287 -29.53 -4.29 -21.81
N CYS A 288 -30.73 -4.60 -21.33
CA CYS A 288 -31.03 -4.78 -19.91
C CYS A 288 -31.42 -6.23 -19.65
N ASN A 289 -30.58 -6.97 -18.91
CA ASN A 289 -30.77 -8.40 -18.65
C ASN A 289 -31.07 -9.22 -19.92
N GLU A 290 -30.27 -9.00 -20.97
CA GLU A 290 -30.41 -9.66 -22.29
C GLU A 290 -31.70 -9.29 -23.05
N MET A 291 -32.43 -8.26 -22.61
CA MET A 291 -33.61 -7.75 -23.30
C MET A 291 -33.36 -6.33 -23.84
N ALA A 292 -33.71 -6.10 -25.10
CA ALA A 292 -33.67 -4.76 -25.69
C ALA A 292 -34.70 -3.84 -25.02
N ALA A 293 -34.20 -2.78 -24.38
CA ALA A 293 -35.00 -1.79 -23.70
C ALA A 293 -34.81 -0.42 -24.35
N THR A 294 -35.83 0.08 -25.05
CA THR A 294 -35.79 1.37 -25.73
C THR A 294 -35.68 2.52 -24.74
N PHE A 295 -34.85 3.51 -25.04
CA PHE A 295 -34.73 4.71 -24.21
C PHE A 295 -36.10 5.40 -24.06
N PRO A 296 -36.46 5.88 -22.85
CA PRO A 296 -37.62 6.74 -22.69
C PRO A 296 -37.51 8.01 -23.55
N ASP A 297 -38.65 8.54 -24.02
CA ASP A 297 -38.68 9.72 -24.88
C ASP A 297 -38.01 10.93 -24.20
N GLY A 298 -37.02 11.51 -24.89
CA GLY A 298 -36.29 12.70 -24.42
C GLY A 298 -35.24 12.42 -23.34
N THR A 299 -34.79 11.18 -23.20
CA THR A 299 -33.64 10.81 -22.37
C THR A 299 -32.33 11.08 -23.11
N GLU A 300 -31.40 11.76 -22.43
CA GLU A 300 -30.03 11.90 -22.91
C GLU A 300 -29.28 10.57 -22.71
N GLU A 301 -28.42 10.18 -23.65
CA GLU A 301 -27.65 8.93 -23.57
C GLU A 301 -26.87 8.80 -22.25
N ALA A 302 -26.34 9.91 -21.72
CA ALA A 302 -25.64 9.95 -20.45
C ALA A 302 -26.51 9.61 -19.23
N ASN A 303 -27.84 9.73 -19.35
CA ASN A 303 -28.81 9.44 -18.29
C ASN A 303 -29.54 8.11 -18.48
N ALA A 304 -29.29 7.39 -19.58
CA ALA A 304 -29.90 6.09 -19.82
C ALA A 304 -29.28 5.03 -18.89
N GLY A 305 -30.13 4.28 -18.19
CA GLY A 305 -29.70 3.18 -17.32
C GLY A 305 -30.70 2.03 -17.30
N CYS A 306 -30.30 0.87 -16.80
CA CYS A 306 -31.20 -0.28 -16.64
C CYS A 306 -31.83 -0.30 -15.26
N CYS A 307 -33.10 -0.71 -15.21
CA CYS A 307 -33.76 -1.19 -14.01
C CYS A 307 -34.47 -2.51 -14.30
N GLY A 308 -33.87 -3.62 -13.89
CA GLY A 308 -34.31 -4.94 -14.34
C GLY A 308 -34.14 -5.08 -15.86
N ALA A 309 -35.23 -5.40 -16.56
CA ALA A 309 -35.28 -5.53 -18.02
C ALA A 309 -35.74 -4.24 -18.74
N GLU A 310 -35.99 -3.15 -18.01
CA GLU A 310 -36.46 -1.88 -18.57
C GLU A 310 -35.36 -0.80 -18.55
N ALA A 311 -35.42 0.12 -19.51
CA ALA A 311 -34.57 1.29 -19.56
C ALA A 311 -35.22 2.44 -18.80
N ILE A 312 -34.42 3.14 -18.01
CA ILE A 312 -34.83 4.28 -17.20
C ILE A 312 -33.99 5.52 -17.53
N ASP A 313 -34.55 6.68 -17.22
CA ASP A 313 -33.85 7.95 -17.25
C ASP A 313 -33.43 8.29 -15.81
N SER A 314 -32.13 8.22 -15.52
CA SER A 314 -31.57 8.47 -14.19
C SER A 314 -31.78 9.90 -13.70
N SER A 315 -32.11 10.84 -14.61
CA SER A 315 -32.50 12.21 -14.24
C SER A 315 -33.96 12.32 -13.79
N LYS A 316 -34.78 11.28 -14.01
CA LYS A 316 -36.22 11.28 -13.71
C LYS A 316 -36.65 10.14 -12.78
N SER A 317 -35.86 9.07 -12.71
CA SER A 317 -36.18 7.84 -11.97
C SER A 317 -34.92 7.17 -11.43
N VAL A 318 -35.08 6.40 -10.35
CA VAL A 318 -34.05 5.54 -9.76
C VAL A 318 -34.57 4.12 -9.65
N CYS A 319 -33.69 3.12 -9.75
CA CYS A 319 -34.07 1.72 -9.67
C CYS A 319 -34.06 1.22 -8.22
N CYS A 320 -35.24 0.91 -7.67
CA CYS A 320 -35.39 0.39 -6.32
C CYS A 320 -35.94 -1.05 -6.38
N ASN A 321 -35.12 -2.04 -6.01
CA ASN A 321 -35.50 -3.46 -6.07
C ASN A 321 -36.10 -3.87 -7.42
N GLU A 322 -35.38 -3.60 -8.51
CA GLU A 322 -35.79 -3.88 -9.91
C GLU A 322 -37.04 -3.12 -10.37
N THR A 323 -37.56 -2.20 -9.55
CA THR A 323 -38.70 -1.35 -9.90
C THR A 323 -38.23 0.07 -10.17
N SER A 324 -38.62 0.62 -11.33
CA SER A 324 -38.37 2.01 -11.65
C SER A 324 -39.25 2.93 -10.80
N THR A 325 -38.63 3.73 -9.94
CA THR A 325 -39.34 4.68 -9.07
C THR A 325 -39.00 6.11 -9.47
N SER A 326 -40.04 6.91 -9.73
CA SER A 326 -39.90 8.32 -10.12
C SER A 326 -39.27 9.16 -9.00
N LEU A 327 -38.30 10.01 -9.35
CA LEU A 327 -37.64 10.95 -8.43
C LEU A 327 -38.59 12.01 -7.86
N GLY A 328 -39.62 12.38 -8.62
CA GLY A 328 -40.58 13.41 -8.21
C GLY A 328 -39.90 14.78 -8.03
N THR A 329 -39.76 15.23 -6.78
CA THR A 329 -39.11 16.51 -6.43
C THR A 329 -37.68 16.34 -5.90
N VAL A 330 -37.18 15.10 -5.80
CA VAL A 330 -35.83 14.82 -5.32
C VAL A 330 -34.83 15.06 -6.45
N ASP A 331 -33.74 15.77 -6.14
CA ASP A 331 -32.63 15.95 -7.08
C ASP A 331 -31.95 14.61 -7.35
N SER A 332 -31.70 14.28 -8.62
CA SER A 332 -31.06 13.02 -9.02
C SER A 332 -29.69 12.81 -8.38
N MET A 333 -28.98 13.87 -7.99
CA MET A 333 -27.68 13.76 -7.31
C MET A 333 -27.78 13.27 -5.86
N ASN A 334 -28.95 13.46 -5.22
CA ASN A 334 -29.20 13.10 -3.82
C ASN A 334 -30.24 11.99 -3.68
N ALA A 335 -30.68 11.42 -4.80
CA ALA A 335 -31.73 10.41 -4.82
C ALA A 335 -31.16 9.03 -4.50
N GLU A 336 -31.68 8.40 -3.45
CA GLU A 336 -31.33 7.04 -3.06
C GLU A 336 -32.58 6.19 -2.85
N CYS A 337 -32.45 4.88 -3.01
CA CYS A 337 -33.53 3.94 -2.71
C CYS A 337 -33.54 3.56 -1.24
N CYS A 338 -34.73 3.59 -0.64
CA CYS A 338 -35.01 2.99 0.65
C CYS A 338 -36.17 2.01 0.53
N GLY A 339 -35.85 0.71 0.44
CA GLY A 339 -36.84 -0.29 0.04
C GLY A 339 -37.35 -0.04 -1.37
N THR A 340 -38.62 0.35 -1.51
CA THR A 340 -39.26 0.68 -2.80
C THR A 340 -39.45 2.18 -3.03
N GLU A 341 -39.10 3.01 -2.04
CA GLU A 341 -39.29 4.47 -2.09
C GLU A 341 -37.97 5.19 -2.40
N VAL A 342 -38.09 6.39 -2.99
CA VAL A 342 -36.95 7.30 -3.19
C VAL A 342 -36.84 8.23 -1.99
N ILE A 343 -35.64 8.36 -1.46
CA ILE A 343 -35.29 9.31 -0.41
C ILE A 343 -34.29 10.35 -0.93
N ASN A 344 -34.29 11.53 -0.30
CA ASN A 344 -33.27 12.54 -0.50
C ASN A 344 -32.19 12.38 0.57
N ASN A 345 -31.04 11.79 0.23
CA ASN A 345 -29.95 11.48 1.16
C ASN A 345 -29.34 12.71 1.85
N ALA A 346 -29.62 13.92 1.36
CA ALA A 346 -29.20 15.17 2.01
C ALA A 346 -30.07 15.53 3.22
N THR A 347 -31.30 15.01 3.30
CA THR A 347 -32.29 15.35 4.34
C THR A 347 -32.95 14.13 4.99
N GLU A 348 -32.69 12.94 4.45
CA GLU A 348 -33.37 11.69 4.80
C GLU A 348 -32.34 10.57 4.83
N LEU A 349 -32.57 9.57 5.68
CA LEU A 349 -31.72 8.39 5.85
C LEU A 349 -32.56 7.14 5.68
N CYS A 350 -31.99 6.10 5.08
CA CYS A 350 -32.63 4.79 5.03
C CYS A 350 -32.14 3.89 6.17
N CYS A 351 -33.03 3.56 7.10
CA CYS A 351 -32.73 2.59 8.17
C CYS A 351 -33.61 1.36 7.99
N ASN A 352 -33.01 0.22 7.63
CA ASN A 352 -33.72 -1.06 7.42
C ASN A 352 -34.96 -0.96 6.52
N ASN A 353 -34.80 -0.32 5.35
CA ASN A 353 -35.87 -0.04 4.37
C ASN A 353 -36.97 0.91 4.86
N ALA A 354 -36.79 1.56 6.02
CA ALA A 354 -37.64 2.63 6.49
C ALA A 354 -36.97 3.98 6.28
N LYS A 355 -37.71 4.89 5.64
CA LYS A 355 -37.33 6.28 5.45
C LYS A 355 -37.39 7.02 6.80
N VAL A 356 -36.28 7.67 7.16
CA VAL A 356 -36.16 8.51 8.35
C VAL A 356 -35.83 9.94 7.93
N VAL A 357 -36.58 10.94 8.41
CA VAL A 357 -36.30 12.35 8.15
C VAL A 357 -35.29 12.88 9.16
N LEU A 358 -34.20 13.48 8.69
CA LEU A 358 -33.18 14.06 9.55
C LEU A 358 -33.65 15.41 10.13
N PRO A 359 -33.35 15.72 11.40
CA PRO A 359 -33.60 17.04 11.97
C PRO A 359 -32.77 18.14 11.27
N ASP A 360 -33.30 19.37 11.24
CA ASP A 360 -32.62 20.53 10.64
C ASP A 360 -31.20 20.72 11.22
N GLY A 361 -30.19 20.69 10.34
CA GLY A 361 -28.78 20.94 10.69
C GLY A 361 -27.98 19.69 11.07
N VAL A 362 -28.56 18.49 10.94
CA VAL A 362 -27.83 17.22 11.09
C VAL A 362 -27.39 16.70 9.72
N ASP A 363 -26.09 16.49 9.56
CA ASP A 363 -25.50 15.92 8.34
C ASP A 363 -25.70 14.39 8.34
N ALA A 364 -26.26 13.83 7.26
CA ALA A 364 -26.51 12.41 7.08
C ALA A 364 -25.23 11.55 7.22
N THR A 365 -24.04 12.14 7.01
CA THR A 365 -22.76 11.44 7.11
C THR A 365 -22.35 11.06 8.55
N ASN A 366 -23.00 11.62 9.57
CA ASN A 366 -22.68 11.38 11.00
C ASN A 366 -23.88 10.82 11.77
N VAL A 367 -24.76 10.06 11.12
CA VAL A 367 -25.96 9.48 11.72
C VAL A 367 -25.97 7.97 11.48
N ASP A 368 -25.95 7.19 12.56
CA ASP A 368 -26.03 5.73 12.50
C ASP A 368 -27.50 5.26 12.53
N CYS A 369 -27.78 4.08 11.98
CA CYS A 369 -29.09 3.45 12.08
C CYS A 369 -29.15 2.43 13.22
N CYS A 370 -30.25 2.44 13.97
CA CYS A 370 -30.62 1.45 14.97
C CYS A 370 -32.10 1.10 14.81
N ASP A 371 -32.34 0.07 14.00
CA ASP A 371 -33.64 -0.44 13.55
C ASP A 371 -34.93 0.20 14.12
N PRO A 372 -35.72 0.97 13.34
CA PRO A 372 -35.43 1.72 12.12
C PRO A 372 -35.09 3.20 12.44
N VAL A 373 -34.46 3.45 13.58
CA VAL A 373 -34.28 4.79 14.14
C VAL A 373 -32.91 5.36 13.78
N ALA A 374 -32.86 6.62 13.37
CA ALA A 374 -31.63 7.37 13.21
C ALA A 374 -31.06 7.82 14.58
N LEU A 375 -29.80 7.48 14.85
CA LEU A 375 -29.04 7.87 16.02
C LEU A 375 -28.05 8.98 15.66
N GLY A 376 -28.21 10.15 16.27
CA GLY A 376 -27.22 11.22 16.19
C GLY A 376 -26.00 10.90 17.06
N GLN A 377 -26.07 11.25 18.35
CA GLN A 377 -25.01 10.96 19.34
C GLN A 377 -25.26 9.70 20.19
N GLY A 378 -26.31 8.95 19.88
CA GLY A 378 -26.71 7.76 20.63
C GLY A 378 -25.99 6.49 20.15
N ILE A 379 -26.16 5.41 20.89
CA ILE A 379 -25.66 4.07 20.54
C ILE A 379 -26.83 3.11 20.32
N CYS A 380 -26.57 2.03 19.57
CA CYS A 380 -27.51 0.94 19.36
C CYS A 380 -27.06 -0.28 20.16
N CYS A 381 -27.91 -0.78 21.06
CA CYS A 381 -27.63 -1.98 21.84
C CYS A 381 -28.68 -3.04 21.52
N ASP A 382 -28.29 -4.12 20.84
CA ASP A 382 -29.19 -5.19 20.36
C ASP A 382 -30.47 -4.64 19.69
N GLU A 383 -30.29 -3.77 18.68
CA GLU A 383 -31.38 -3.13 17.90
C GLU A 383 -32.21 -2.11 18.70
N ILE A 384 -31.86 -1.82 19.96
CA ILE A 384 -32.54 -0.82 20.79
C ILE A 384 -31.75 0.50 20.80
N PRO A 385 -32.35 1.62 20.38
CA PRO A 385 -31.68 2.92 20.33
C PRO A 385 -31.58 3.57 21.72
N PHE A 386 -30.38 4.02 22.10
CA PHE A 386 -30.11 4.75 23.34
C PHE A 386 -29.48 6.12 23.04
N PRO A 387 -30.26 7.23 23.11
CA PRO A 387 -29.79 8.57 22.73
C PRO A 387 -28.69 9.17 23.61
N PHE A 388 -28.51 8.66 24.83
CA PHE A 388 -27.60 9.22 25.84
C PHE A 388 -26.66 8.20 26.48
N ALA A 389 -26.77 6.92 26.12
CA ALA A 389 -25.86 5.91 26.65
C ALA A 389 -24.53 5.97 25.89
N LEU A 390 -23.44 5.66 26.59
CA LEU A 390 -22.09 5.67 26.00
C LEU A 390 -21.57 4.26 25.69
N GLN A 391 -22.10 3.23 26.37
CA GLN A 391 -21.71 1.84 26.17
C GLN A 391 -22.88 0.87 26.32
N CYS A 392 -22.76 -0.30 25.69
CA CYS A 392 -23.75 -1.37 25.78
C CYS A 392 -23.36 -2.45 26.78
N CYS A 393 -24.36 -2.97 27.47
CA CYS A 393 -24.33 -4.16 28.32
C CYS A 393 -25.45 -5.10 27.87
N GLY A 394 -25.18 -5.92 26.85
CA GLY A 394 -26.24 -6.61 26.10
C GLY A 394 -27.20 -5.61 25.46
N ALA A 395 -28.51 -5.81 25.64
CA ALA A 395 -29.57 -4.94 25.12
C ALA A 395 -29.78 -3.64 25.92
N GLN A 396 -28.95 -3.36 26.93
CA GLN A 396 -29.06 -2.17 27.78
C GLN A 396 -27.93 -1.19 27.47
N GLY A 397 -28.25 0.09 27.32
CA GLY A 397 -27.26 1.17 27.32
C GLY A 397 -26.98 1.64 28.74
N PHE A 398 -25.71 1.91 29.07
CA PHE A 398 -25.30 2.44 30.37
C PHE A 398 -24.26 3.56 30.25
N ASN A 399 -24.09 4.32 31.33
CA ASN A 399 -23.07 5.36 31.45
C ASN A 399 -21.86 4.84 32.25
N PRO A 400 -20.69 4.59 31.62
CA PRO A 400 -19.52 4.07 32.31
C PRO A 400 -18.91 5.04 33.34
N ALA A 401 -19.38 6.30 33.41
CA ALA A 401 -18.99 7.23 34.46
C ALA A 401 -19.71 6.96 35.80
N GLU A 402 -20.87 6.32 35.78
CA GLU A 402 -21.74 6.10 36.96
C GLU A 402 -22.08 4.62 37.16
N GLU A 403 -21.99 3.81 36.12
CA GLU A 403 -22.50 2.43 36.06
C GLU A 403 -21.43 1.49 35.46
N GLU A 404 -21.56 0.20 35.75
CA GLU A 404 -20.69 -0.86 35.21
C GLU A 404 -21.52 -2.00 34.63
N CYS A 405 -21.01 -2.67 33.59
CA CYS A 405 -21.60 -3.88 33.05
C CYS A 405 -21.02 -5.13 33.71
N CYS A 406 -21.87 -5.97 34.30
CA CYS A 406 -21.51 -7.25 34.90
C CYS A 406 -22.33 -8.37 34.28
N GLY A 407 -21.73 -9.20 33.41
CA GLY A 407 -22.41 -10.36 32.81
C GLY A 407 -23.68 -10.04 32.03
N GLY A 408 -23.77 -8.86 31.41
CA GLY A 408 -24.97 -8.39 30.71
C GLY A 408 -26.00 -7.68 31.58
N THR A 409 -25.69 -7.44 32.86
CA THR A 409 -26.50 -6.63 33.77
C THR A 409 -25.79 -5.33 34.10
N VAL A 410 -26.47 -4.20 33.95
CA VAL A 410 -25.96 -2.89 34.38
C VAL A 410 -26.11 -2.77 35.90
N ILE A 411 -25.03 -2.45 36.59
CA ILE A 411 -24.99 -2.27 38.04
C ILE A 411 -24.42 -0.91 38.43
N ASN A 412 -24.86 -0.38 39.57
CA ASN A 412 -24.18 0.73 40.24
C ASN A 412 -23.06 0.16 41.13
N PRO A 413 -21.77 0.45 40.85
CA PRO A 413 -20.65 -0.08 41.62
C PRO A 413 -20.61 0.41 43.08
N GLU A 414 -21.36 1.47 43.44
CA GLU A 414 -21.52 1.91 44.84
C GLU A 414 -22.45 0.98 45.64
N GLU A 415 -23.38 0.29 44.97
CA GLU A 415 -24.40 -0.54 45.60
C GLU A 415 -24.16 -2.04 45.43
N LYS A 416 -23.56 -2.45 44.31
CA LYS A 416 -23.36 -3.85 43.93
C LYS A 416 -21.94 -4.06 43.41
N GLN A 417 -21.41 -5.26 43.63
CA GLN A 417 -20.08 -5.64 43.17
C GLN A 417 -20.18 -6.72 42.10
N CYS A 418 -19.27 -6.69 41.12
CA CYS A 418 -19.14 -7.73 40.11
C CYS A 418 -17.99 -8.69 40.41
N CYS A 419 -18.23 -9.97 40.23
CA CYS A 419 -17.23 -11.03 40.33
C CYS A 419 -17.26 -11.90 39.08
N ASN A 420 -16.36 -11.61 38.12
CA ASN A 420 -16.22 -12.37 36.88
C ASN A 420 -17.58 -12.65 36.21
N ASP A 421 -18.29 -11.58 35.86
CA ASP A 421 -19.63 -11.56 35.27
C ASP A 421 -20.80 -11.98 36.18
N ASN A 422 -20.57 -12.20 37.47
CA ASN A 422 -21.63 -12.48 38.44
C ASN A 422 -21.81 -11.28 39.38
N VAL A 423 -23.01 -10.73 39.44
CA VAL A 423 -23.37 -9.70 40.41
C VAL A 423 -23.47 -10.36 41.79
N LEU A 424 -22.71 -9.85 42.76
CA LEU A 424 -22.73 -10.37 44.13
C LEU A 424 -24.00 -9.95 44.86
N GLU A 425 -24.59 -10.90 45.59
CA GLU A 425 -25.70 -10.67 46.50
C GLU A 425 -25.24 -10.50 47.96
N GLU A 426 -26.17 -10.11 48.84
CA GLU A 426 -25.90 -10.01 50.28
C GLU A 426 -25.49 -11.38 50.84
N GLY A 427 -24.37 -11.45 51.57
CA GLY A 427 -23.80 -12.71 52.05
C GLY A 427 -22.74 -13.32 51.12
N GLU A 428 -22.39 -12.68 50.00
CA GLU A 428 -21.42 -13.20 49.05
C GLU A 428 -20.12 -12.38 48.99
N VAL A 429 -19.00 -13.08 48.80
CA VAL A 429 -17.67 -12.47 48.62
C VAL A 429 -16.99 -13.01 47.37
N CYS A 430 -16.30 -12.14 46.62
CA CYS A 430 -15.52 -12.53 45.46
C CYS A 430 -14.09 -12.91 45.84
N CYS A 431 -13.66 -14.12 45.45
CA CYS A 431 -12.31 -14.61 45.64
C CYS A 431 -11.68 -15.16 44.37
N GLY A 432 -10.69 -14.44 43.82
CA GLY A 432 -10.00 -14.90 42.62
C GLY A 432 -10.95 -15.18 41.44
N GLY A 433 -12.01 -14.40 41.32
CA GLY A 433 -13.06 -14.56 40.30
C GLY A 433 -14.13 -15.60 40.62
N ARG A 434 -14.21 -16.09 41.86
CA ARG A 434 -15.24 -17.04 42.31
C ARG A 434 -16.13 -16.39 43.36
N VAL A 435 -17.45 -16.55 43.20
CA VAL A 435 -18.45 -16.15 44.19
C VAL A 435 -18.49 -17.19 45.29
N LEU A 436 -18.40 -16.76 46.55
CA LEU A 436 -18.39 -17.60 47.74
C LEU A 436 -19.38 -17.09 48.77
N ASP A 437 -19.95 -17.99 49.56
CA ASP A 437 -20.73 -17.66 50.76
C ASP A 437 -19.78 -17.16 51.86
N GLU A 438 -19.94 -15.89 52.27
CA GLU A 438 -19.07 -15.22 53.23
C GLU A 438 -19.17 -15.81 54.65
N THR A 439 -20.25 -16.53 54.95
CA THR A 439 -20.45 -17.19 56.25
C THR A 439 -19.64 -18.47 56.39
N ILE A 440 -19.17 -19.03 55.26
CA ILE A 440 -18.38 -20.26 55.22
C ILE A 440 -16.96 -19.98 54.76
N ASN A 441 -16.78 -19.17 53.71
CA ASN A 441 -15.48 -18.96 53.09
C ASN A 441 -15.14 -17.48 52.94
N SER A 442 -13.86 -17.15 53.05
CA SER A 442 -13.35 -15.82 52.76
C SER A 442 -12.02 -15.87 52.00
N CYS A 443 -11.50 -14.70 51.63
CA CYS A 443 -10.24 -14.54 50.92
C CYS A 443 -9.14 -14.06 51.82
N CYS A 444 -7.97 -14.69 51.70
CA CYS A 444 -6.78 -14.21 52.38
C CYS A 444 -5.66 -13.85 51.42
N GLY A 445 -5.11 -12.66 51.67
CA GLY A 445 -3.90 -12.14 51.05
C GLY A 445 -4.01 -11.87 49.55
N ARG A 446 -2.89 -11.42 48.98
CA ARG A 446 -2.76 -11.10 47.55
C ARG A 446 -2.90 -12.30 46.61
N ALA A 447 -2.71 -13.52 47.15
CA ALA A 447 -2.86 -14.75 46.38
C ALA A 447 -4.33 -15.18 46.23
N ASN A 448 -5.30 -14.43 46.78
CA ASN A 448 -6.72 -14.76 46.77
C ASN A 448 -7.00 -16.18 47.28
N THR A 449 -6.35 -16.55 48.39
CA THR A 449 -6.47 -17.90 48.94
C THR A 449 -7.82 -18.04 49.63
N ILE A 450 -8.63 -18.99 49.18
CA ILE A 450 -9.92 -19.31 49.78
C ILE A 450 -9.68 -20.12 51.05
N PHE A 451 -10.33 -19.75 52.15
CA PHE A 451 -10.26 -20.46 53.43
C PHE A 451 -11.61 -20.50 54.14
N ASP A 452 -11.82 -21.53 54.97
CA ASP A 452 -12.99 -21.66 55.84
C ASP A 452 -12.85 -20.73 57.06
N VAL A 453 -13.82 -19.83 57.23
CA VAL A 453 -13.79 -18.78 58.27
C VAL A 453 -13.92 -19.32 59.70
N THR A 454 -14.42 -20.56 59.85
CA THR A 454 -14.52 -21.24 61.14
C THR A 454 -13.23 -21.95 61.54
N GLU A 455 -12.40 -22.31 60.57
CA GLU A 455 -11.15 -23.04 60.79
C GLU A 455 -9.91 -22.15 60.77
N PHE A 456 -9.92 -21.05 60.00
CA PHE A 456 -8.78 -20.18 59.81
C PHE A 456 -9.17 -18.70 59.90
N LYS A 457 -8.21 -17.87 60.29
CA LYS A 457 -8.33 -16.41 60.25
C LYS A 457 -7.22 -15.82 59.40
N CYS A 458 -7.56 -14.86 58.54
CA CYS A 458 -6.59 -14.17 57.72
C CYS A 458 -5.90 -13.04 58.48
N CYS A 459 -4.57 -13.08 58.54
CA CYS A 459 -3.72 -12.08 59.18
C CYS A 459 -2.78 -11.46 58.14
N GLY A 460 -3.30 -10.50 57.37
CA GLY A 460 -2.60 -9.92 56.23
C GLY A 460 -2.57 -10.89 55.04
N ASP A 461 -1.41 -11.46 54.74
CA ASP A 461 -1.25 -12.51 53.72
C ASP A 461 -1.14 -13.93 54.32
N LEU A 462 -1.26 -14.06 55.66
CA LEU A 462 -1.04 -15.31 56.37
C LEU A 462 -2.35 -15.90 56.90
N LEU A 463 -2.62 -17.15 56.53
CA LEU A 463 -3.68 -17.96 57.15
C LEU A 463 -3.20 -18.54 58.48
N VAL A 464 -3.93 -18.24 59.56
CA VAL A 464 -3.63 -18.74 60.91
C VAL A 464 -4.79 -19.62 61.38
N ALA A 465 -4.50 -20.87 61.74
CA ALA A 465 -5.51 -21.81 62.22
C ALA A 465 -6.13 -21.36 63.54
N ILE A 466 -7.45 -21.49 63.64
CA ILE A 466 -8.23 -21.20 64.84
C ILE A 466 -8.14 -22.40 65.80
N PRO A 467 -7.75 -22.20 67.07
CA PRO A 467 -7.73 -23.28 68.04
C PRO A 467 -9.14 -23.87 68.29
N PRO A 468 -9.29 -25.20 68.48
CA PRO A 468 -10.59 -25.82 68.67
C PRO A 468 -11.35 -25.26 69.89
N GLY A 469 -12.63 -24.95 69.69
CA GLY A 469 -13.53 -24.49 70.76
C GLY A 469 -13.43 -23.00 71.09
N LEU A 470 -12.70 -22.22 70.30
CA LEU A 470 -12.71 -20.76 70.36
C LEU A 470 -13.62 -20.18 69.29
N ASP A 471 -14.24 -19.04 69.61
CA ASP A 471 -15.09 -18.28 68.70
C ASP A 471 -14.23 -17.46 67.72
N PRO A 472 -14.32 -17.70 66.39
CA PRO A 472 -13.59 -16.97 65.36
C PRO A 472 -13.71 -15.44 65.47
N ASP A 473 -14.87 -14.93 65.88
CA ASP A 473 -15.14 -13.49 65.95
C ASP A 473 -14.39 -12.81 67.09
N SER A 474 -14.17 -13.54 68.19
CA SER A 474 -13.44 -13.05 69.37
C SER A 474 -11.92 -12.96 69.17
N LEU A 475 -11.39 -13.57 68.11
CA LEU A 475 -9.96 -13.70 67.86
C LEU A 475 -9.41 -12.54 67.02
N SER A 476 -8.23 -12.04 67.37
CA SER A 476 -7.52 -10.99 66.64
C SER A 476 -6.14 -11.45 66.21
N CYS A 477 -5.67 -10.92 65.09
CA CYS A 477 -4.34 -11.21 64.57
C CYS A 477 -3.27 -10.51 65.39
N CYS A 478 -2.33 -11.29 65.94
CA CYS A 478 -1.19 -10.74 66.66
C CYS A 478 -0.27 -10.02 65.65
N LYS A 479 -0.23 -8.69 65.72
CA LYS A 479 0.59 -7.84 64.85
C LYS A 479 1.54 -6.96 65.66
N ASN A 480 2.64 -6.57 65.04
CA ASN A 480 3.52 -5.52 65.55
C ASN A 480 3.81 -4.51 64.45
N THR A 481 3.52 -3.25 64.71
CA THR A 481 3.73 -2.15 63.76
C THR A 481 5.14 -1.61 63.93
N VAL A 482 5.99 -1.80 62.91
CA VAL A 482 7.36 -1.30 62.91
C VAL A 482 7.50 -0.30 61.77
N ASN A 483 7.78 0.96 62.08
CA ASN A 483 7.87 2.05 61.10
C ASN A 483 6.63 2.19 60.19
N GLY A 484 5.43 2.01 60.75
CA GLY A 484 4.16 2.09 59.99
C GLY A 484 3.84 0.86 59.14
N VAL A 485 4.65 -0.20 59.20
CA VAL A 485 4.37 -1.47 58.52
C VAL A 485 3.95 -2.51 59.55
N ASP A 486 2.73 -3.04 59.38
CA ASP A 486 2.22 -4.13 60.20
C ASP A 486 2.92 -5.44 59.83
N ARG A 487 3.60 -6.05 60.81
CA ARG A 487 4.13 -7.41 60.70
C ARG A 487 3.24 -8.35 61.51
N PHE A 488 2.58 -9.26 60.81
CA PHE A 488 1.73 -10.27 61.41
C PHE A 488 2.56 -11.47 61.89
N PHE A 489 2.22 -11.98 63.07
CA PHE A 489 2.75 -13.23 63.61
C PHE A 489 1.72 -14.34 63.39
N PRO A 490 2.15 -15.62 63.27
CA PRO A 490 1.25 -16.78 63.14
C PRO A 490 0.56 -17.10 64.47
N ARG A 491 -0.09 -16.11 65.09
CA ARG A 491 -0.76 -16.22 66.38
C ARG A 491 -2.02 -15.40 66.39
N LEU A 492 -3.08 -16.04 66.87
CA LEU A 492 -4.32 -15.38 67.26
C LEU A 492 -4.30 -15.17 68.77
N PHE A 493 -4.99 -14.14 69.22
CA PHE A 493 -5.23 -13.85 70.62
C PHE A 493 -6.65 -13.31 70.78
N ASN A 494 -7.28 -13.51 71.93
CA ASN A 494 -8.59 -12.91 72.18
C ASN A 494 -8.39 -11.47 72.67
N ALA A 495 -8.88 -10.48 71.91
CA ALA A 495 -8.64 -9.07 72.21
C ALA A 495 -9.37 -8.56 73.47
N GLU A 496 -10.37 -9.29 73.97
CA GLU A 496 -11.09 -8.96 75.20
C GLU A 496 -10.34 -9.43 76.45
N THR A 497 -9.49 -10.44 76.34
CA THR A 497 -8.80 -11.05 77.49
C THR A 497 -7.28 -10.98 77.41
N GLU A 498 -6.73 -10.73 76.23
CA GLU A 498 -5.31 -10.74 75.92
C GLU A 498 -4.90 -9.55 75.05
N ALA A 499 -3.61 -9.22 75.07
CA ALA A 499 -2.97 -8.29 74.14
C ALA A 499 -1.76 -8.94 73.45
N CYS A 500 -1.50 -8.55 72.20
CA CYS A 500 -0.33 -9.03 71.44
C CYS A 500 0.91 -8.17 71.73
N CYS A 501 1.80 -8.64 72.60
CA CYS A 501 3.04 -7.94 72.93
C CYS A 501 4.27 -8.70 72.43
N ALA A 502 5.09 -8.03 71.62
CA ALA A 502 6.29 -8.61 70.98
C ALA A 502 6.02 -9.94 70.25
N GLY A 503 4.86 -10.06 69.60
CA GLY A 503 4.46 -11.26 68.85
C GLY A 503 3.96 -12.42 69.72
N GLN A 504 3.60 -12.17 70.98
CA GLN A 504 3.02 -13.17 71.88
C GLN A 504 1.72 -12.65 72.49
N ALA A 505 0.71 -13.53 72.57
CA ALA A 505 -0.51 -13.27 73.32
C ALA A 505 -0.18 -13.22 74.82
N ARG A 506 -0.63 -12.17 75.49
CA ARG A 506 -0.39 -11.93 76.92
C ARG A 506 -1.71 -11.60 77.61
N PRO A 507 -2.00 -12.19 78.78
CA PRO A 507 -3.24 -11.88 79.50
C PRO A 507 -3.28 -10.41 79.92
N LEU A 508 -4.49 -9.84 79.96
CA LEU A 508 -4.70 -8.45 80.38
C LEU A 508 -4.62 -8.23 81.89
N ASP A 509 -4.69 -9.29 82.72
CA ASP A 509 -4.54 -9.22 84.18
C ASP A 509 -5.39 -8.11 84.87
N ASN A 510 -6.66 -7.97 84.47
CA ASN A 510 -7.63 -6.95 84.89
C ASN A 510 -7.41 -5.53 84.32
N ILE A 511 -6.61 -5.38 83.27
CA ILE A 511 -6.52 -4.15 82.49
C ILE A 511 -7.69 -4.13 81.50
N ASP A 512 -8.38 -2.99 81.41
CA ASP A 512 -9.39 -2.75 80.38
C ASP A 512 -8.74 -2.86 78.98
N PRO A 513 -9.24 -3.69 78.06
CA PRO A 513 -8.69 -3.86 76.72
C PRO A 513 -8.41 -2.55 75.97
N ALA A 514 -9.27 -1.54 76.12
CA ALA A 514 -9.10 -0.25 75.45
C ALA A 514 -7.86 0.53 75.95
N ASN A 515 -7.44 0.23 77.19
CA ASN A 515 -6.33 0.88 77.88
C ASN A 515 -5.04 0.03 77.86
N ALA A 516 -5.12 -1.22 77.42
CA ALA A 516 -3.97 -2.10 77.31
C ALA A 516 -3.00 -1.64 76.22
N ASP A 517 -1.71 -1.65 76.53
CA ASP A 517 -0.62 -1.40 75.58
C ASP A 517 0.60 -2.27 75.93
N CYS A 518 1.56 -2.35 75.02
CA CYS A 518 2.70 -3.26 75.09
C CYS A 518 4.02 -2.54 75.30
N CYS A 519 4.75 -2.92 76.35
CA CYS A 519 6.12 -2.48 76.59
C CYS A 519 7.08 -3.65 76.44
N GLY A 520 7.57 -3.88 75.22
CA GLY A 520 8.29 -5.10 74.89
C GLY A 520 7.36 -6.32 75.05
N PRO A 521 7.69 -7.31 75.91
CA PRO A 521 6.84 -8.49 76.11
C PRO A 521 5.73 -8.30 77.16
N PHE A 522 5.65 -7.15 77.83
CA PHE A 522 4.73 -6.90 78.95
C PHE A 522 3.52 -6.08 78.53
N VAL A 523 2.33 -6.48 78.99
CA VAL A 523 1.11 -5.67 78.92
C VAL A 523 1.13 -4.68 80.07
N PHE A 524 0.75 -3.44 79.80
CA PHE A 524 0.53 -2.44 80.82
C PHE A 524 -0.68 -1.57 80.47
N ASP A 525 -1.31 -0.99 81.49
CA ASP A 525 -2.35 0.00 81.31
C ASP A 525 -1.71 1.36 80.99
N LYS A 526 -1.90 1.83 79.75
CA LYS A 526 -1.32 3.08 79.24
C LYS A 526 -1.86 4.34 79.93
N THR A 527 -2.99 4.24 80.64
CA THR A 527 -3.53 5.36 81.40
C THR A 527 -2.73 5.62 82.68
N SER A 528 -2.28 4.54 83.34
CA SER A 528 -1.59 4.58 84.64
C SER A 528 -0.08 4.40 84.57
N HIS A 529 0.43 3.78 83.51
CA HIS A 529 1.85 3.47 83.33
C HIS A 529 2.36 3.92 81.96
N ARG A 530 3.69 3.96 81.80
CA ARG A 530 4.34 4.26 80.52
C ARG A 530 5.50 3.30 80.25
N CYS A 531 5.76 3.06 78.97
CA CYS A 531 6.88 2.23 78.53
C CYS A 531 8.18 3.04 78.38
N CYS A 532 9.26 2.62 79.02
CA CYS A 532 10.58 3.21 78.85
C CYS A 532 11.64 2.12 78.63
N ARG A 533 12.15 2.00 77.40
CA ARG A 533 13.18 1.01 77.00
C ARG A 533 12.81 -0.42 77.43
N ASN A 534 11.61 -0.88 77.03
CA ASN A 534 11.05 -2.21 77.34
C ASN A 534 10.86 -2.50 78.83
N ARG A 535 10.70 -1.46 79.65
CA ARG A 535 10.31 -1.57 81.06
C ARG A 535 9.15 -0.65 81.36
N VAL A 536 8.18 -1.17 82.09
CA VAL A 536 6.97 -0.45 82.53
C VAL A 536 7.31 0.33 83.80
N PHE A 537 6.92 1.60 83.83
CA PHE A 537 7.03 2.45 85.00
C PHE A 537 5.69 3.14 85.27
N PRO A 538 5.35 3.44 86.54
CA PRO A 538 4.26 4.36 86.85
C PRO A 538 4.44 5.66 86.08
N ARG A 539 3.34 6.24 85.58
CA ARG A 539 3.40 7.39 84.67
C ARG A 539 4.08 8.62 85.31
N ASP A 540 4.05 8.74 86.63
CA ASP A 540 4.68 9.78 87.45
C ASP A 540 6.14 9.48 87.86
N SER A 541 6.71 8.34 87.43
CA SER A 541 8.05 7.92 87.82
C SER A 541 9.14 8.82 87.25
N GLN A 542 9.95 9.45 88.11
CA GLN A 542 11.14 10.23 87.71
C GLN A 542 12.34 9.36 87.31
N ASN A 543 12.13 8.10 86.92
CA ASN A 543 13.21 7.18 86.59
C ASN A 543 14.05 7.77 85.43
N PRO A 544 15.39 7.87 85.57
CA PRO A 544 16.24 8.41 84.52
C PRO A 544 16.15 7.63 83.20
N ARG A 545 15.67 6.38 83.22
CA ARG A 545 15.40 5.59 82.01
C ARG A 545 14.21 6.09 81.17
N CYS A 546 13.35 6.93 81.76
CA CYS A 546 12.21 7.57 81.10
C CYS A 546 12.49 9.02 80.67
N ARG A 547 13.65 9.59 81.03
CA ARG A 547 14.00 10.98 80.67
C ARG A 547 14.31 11.11 79.18
N GLY A 548 13.61 12.02 78.50
CA GLY A 548 13.86 12.37 77.11
C GLY A 548 13.11 11.55 76.06
N LEU A 549 12.13 10.72 76.44
CA LEU A 549 11.15 10.15 75.51
C LEU A 549 9.87 11.00 75.58
N PRO A 550 9.35 11.53 74.46
CA PRO A 550 8.08 12.25 74.46
C PRO A 550 6.99 11.33 75.04
N ASP A 551 6.01 11.92 75.72
CA ASP A 551 4.79 11.17 76.04
C ASP A 551 4.16 10.69 74.73
N PRO A 552 3.71 9.43 74.64
CA PRO A 552 2.93 8.99 73.50
C PRO A 552 1.61 9.77 73.51
N GLU A 553 1.35 10.51 72.44
CA GLU A 553 -0.02 10.87 72.02
C GLU A 553 -0.70 9.68 71.38
#